data_AF-A0A644Y482-F1
#
_entry.id   AF-A0A644Y482-F1
#
_cell.length_a   1.000
_cell.length_b   1.000
_cell.length_c   1.000
_cell.angle_alpha   90.00
_cell.angle_beta   90.00
_cell.angle_gamma   90.00
#
_symmetry.space_group_name_H-M   'P 1'
#
loop_
_entity.id
_entity.type
_entity.pdbx_description
1 polymer ?
#
loop_
_entity_poly.entity_id
_entity_poly.type
_entity_poly.pdbx_seq_one_letter_code
_entity_poly.pdbx_strand_id
1 'polypeptide(L)'
;MDEETDEICELCGSNMVIKYGRFGKFMACKNYPDCKNTKPLINKVGVKCPKCKEGEIILRKSKKGKAFYGCSNYPECDFISWYKPTGEVCKECGSYMVEKQTKNETKEICSNKECKAEGRILE
;
A
#
# COMPACT_ATOMS: atom_id res chain seq x y z
N MET A 1 21.56 8.42 3.65
CA MET A 1 21.70 8.26 2.20
C MET A 1 20.32 8.41 1.60
N ASP A 2 20.16 9.25 0.58
CA ASP A 2 18.90 9.34 -0.15
C ASP A 2 18.79 8.11 -1.08
N GLU A 3 17.64 7.45 -1.13
CA GLU A 3 17.42 6.30 -2.04
C GLU A 3 17.01 6.87 -3.40
N GLU A 4 17.79 6.63 -4.47
CA GLU A 4 17.43 7.09 -5.81
C GLU A 4 16.23 6.30 -6.36
N THR A 5 15.42 6.95 -7.18
CA THR A 5 14.27 6.34 -7.85
C THR A 5 14.39 6.51 -9.35
N ASP A 6 13.73 5.64 -10.12
CA ASP A 6 13.63 5.77 -11.58
C ASP A 6 12.64 6.88 -12.01
N GLU A 7 12.06 7.62 -11.06
CA GLU A 7 11.11 8.69 -11.37
C GLU A 7 11.83 10.00 -11.72
N ILE A 8 11.44 10.59 -12.85
CA ILE A 8 11.97 11.86 -13.34
C ILE A 8 11.10 13.02 -12.83
N CYS A 9 11.75 14.07 -12.34
CA CYS A 9 11.09 15.29 -11.91
C CYS A 9 10.43 15.99 -13.10
N GLU A 10 9.12 16.19 -13.03
CA GLU A 10 8.34 16.85 -14.09
C GLU A 10 8.65 18.35 -14.28
N LEU A 11 9.32 18.98 -13.31
CA LEU A 11 9.64 20.42 -13.37
C LEU A 11 11.03 20.71 -13.96
N CYS A 12 12.01 19.84 -13.77
CA CYS A 12 13.40 20.09 -14.19
C CYS A 12 14.07 18.93 -14.92
N GLY A 13 13.41 17.78 -15.07
CA GLY A 13 13.95 16.61 -15.75
C GLY A 13 15.05 15.86 -14.98
N SER A 14 15.41 16.27 -13.77
CA SER A 14 16.37 15.54 -12.92
C SER A 14 15.70 14.36 -12.21
N ASN A 15 16.48 13.36 -11.81
CA ASN A 15 15.98 12.24 -11.01
C ASN A 15 15.34 12.71 -9.70
N MET A 16 14.37 11.94 -9.22
CA MET A 16 13.81 12.09 -7.89
C MET A 16 14.41 11.06 -6.92
N VAL A 17 14.50 11.44 -5.64
CA VAL A 17 15.09 10.64 -4.56
C VAL A 17 14.13 10.55 -3.39
N ILE A 18 14.17 9.44 -2.65
CA ILE A 18 13.37 9.23 -1.44
C ILE A 18 14.08 9.87 -0.25
N LYS A 19 13.36 10.76 0.43
CA LYS A 19 13.76 11.42 1.67
C LYS A 19 12.80 11.08 2.81
N TYR A 20 13.26 11.27 4.04
CA TYR A 20 12.46 11.06 5.24
C TYR A 20 12.09 12.40 5.86
N GLY A 21 10.79 12.67 6.01
CA GLY A 21 10.27 13.86 6.67
C GLY A 21 9.41 13.50 7.88
N ARG A 22 8.83 14.52 8.53
CA ARG A 22 7.95 14.36 9.70
C ARG A 22 6.79 13.38 9.47
N PHE A 23 6.30 13.28 8.23
CA PHE A 23 5.13 12.46 7.87
C PHE A 23 5.50 11.08 7.28
N GLY A 24 6.79 10.79 7.14
CA GLY A 24 7.31 9.54 6.57
C GLY A 24 8.20 9.77 5.36
N LYS A 25 8.39 8.70 4.57
CA LYS A 25 9.11 8.77 3.30
C LYS A 25 8.32 9.60 2.28
N PHE A 26 9.01 10.45 1.54
CA PHE A 26 8.47 11.21 0.42
C PHE A 26 9.52 11.30 -0.68
N MET A 27 9.07 11.56 -1.90
CA MET A 27 9.96 11.73 -3.03
C MET A 27 10.25 13.22 -3.23
N ALA A 28 11.51 13.58 -3.42
CA ALA A 28 11.96 14.95 -3.64
C ALA A 28 12.85 15.02 -4.88
N CYS A 29 12.86 16.16 -5.57
CA CYS A 29 13.81 16.37 -6.65
C CYS A 29 15.25 16.29 -6.12
N LYS A 30 16.15 15.59 -6.84
CA LYS A 30 17.57 15.53 -6.51
C LYS A 30 18.25 16.90 -6.54
N ASN A 31 17.71 17.84 -7.32
CA ASN A 31 18.25 19.19 -7.50
C ASN A 31 17.72 20.20 -6.45
N TYR A 32 17.25 19.75 -5.29
CA TYR A 32 16.92 20.63 -4.18
C TYR A 32 18.21 21.29 -3.63
N PRO A 33 18.24 22.60 -3.33
CA PRO A 33 17.11 23.52 -3.14
C PRO A 33 16.61 24.24 -4.41
N ASP A 34 17.30 24.13 -5.53
CA ASP A 34 16.96 24.81 -6.80
C ASP A 34 15.63 24.35 -7.38
N CYS A 35 15.32 23.06 -7.26
CA CYS A 35 14.00 22.51 -7.56
C CYS A 35 13.34 21.96 -6.29
N LYS A 36 12.24 22.60 -5.87
CA LYS A 36 11.47 22.23 -4.67
C LYS A 36 10.33 21.24 -4.94
N ASN A 37 10.36 20.55 -6.08
CA ASN A 37 9.32 19.57 -6.40
C ASN A 37 9.37 18.41 -5.39
N THR A 38 8.21 18.06 -4.86
CA THR A 38 8.05 16.92 -3.95
C THR A 38 6.77 16.17 -4.28
N LYS A 39 6.81 14.85 -4.12
CA LYS A 39 5.67 13.98 -4.33
C LYS A 39 5.51 13.03 -3.14
N PRO A 40 4.26 12.73 -2.75
CA PRO A 40 4.03 11.71 -1.73
C PRO A 40 4.47 10.35 -2.29
N LEU A 41 5.24 9.59 -1.50
CA LEU A 41 5.54 8.22 -1.85
C LEU A 41 4.29 7.37 -1.62
N ILE A 42 3.74 6.80 -2.68
CA ILE A 42 2.59 5.89 -2.57
C ILE A 42 3.13 4.53 -2.09
N ASN A 43 2.79 4.16 -0.85
CA ASN A 43 3.18 2.88 -0.27
C ASN A 43 2.36 1.72 -0.86
N LYS A 44 2.64 1.35 -2.11
CA LYS A 44 2.06 0.17 -2.77
C LYS A 44 2.51 -1.09 -2.04
N VAL A 45 1.58 -2.02 -1.81
CA VAL A 45 1.87 -3.30 -1.14
C VAL A 45 2.05 -4.47 -2.11
N GLY A 46 2.03 -4.20 -3.42
CA GLY A 46 2.22 -5.21 -4.47
C GLY A 46 0.99 -6.06 -4.77
N VAL A 47 -0.19 -5.67 -4.28
CA VAL A 47 -1.42 -6.47 -4.41
C VAL A 47 -2.48 -5.71 -5.21
N LYS A 48 -3.12 -6.37 -6.16
CA LYS A 48 -4.26 -5.80 -6.91
C LYS A 48 -5.50 -5.66 -6.03
N CYS A 49 -6.30 -4.64 -6.29
CA CYS A 49 -7.51 -4.39 -5.53
C CYS A 49 -8.50 -5.55 -5.72
N PRO A 50 -8.95 -6.23 -4.65
CA PRO A 50 -9.86 -7.36 -4.79
C PRO A 50 -11.28 -6.93 -5.22
N LYS A 51 -11.62 -5.64 -5.07
CA LYS A 51 -12.92 -5.10 -5.49
C LYS A 51 -12.96 -4.78 -6.99
N CYS A 52 -12.07 -3.91 -7.48
CA CYS A 52 -12.10 -3.47 -8.89
C CYS A 52 -11.13 -4.24 -9.81
N LYS A 53 -10.19 -5.03 -9.28
CA LYS A 53 -9.15 -5.79 -10.01
C LYS A 53 -8.15 -4.97 -10.83
N GLU A 54 -8.42 -3.69 -11.06
CA GLU A 54 -7.55 -2.80 -11.84
C GLU A 54 -6.55 -2.05 -10.95
N GLY A 55 -7.06 -1.40 -9.90
CA GLY A 55 -6.28 -0.59 -8.98
C GLY A 55 -5.31 -1.41 -8.12
N GLU A 56 -4.35 -0.73 -7.51
CA GLU A 56 -3.39 -1.33 -6.59
C GLU A 56 -3.75 -1.00 -5.13
N ILE A 57 -3.40 -1.90 -4.22
CA ILE A 57 -3.57 -1.66 -2.79
C ILE A 57 -2.40 -0.84 -2.26
N ILE A 58 -2.74 0.21 -1.53
CA ILE A 58 -1.79 1.17 -0.96
C ILE A 58 -2.04 1.35 0.53
N LEU A 59 -0.96 1.48 1.30
CA LEU A 59 -1.02 1.76 2.73
C LEU A 59 -1.23 3.27 2.96
N ARG A 60 -2.33 3.61 3.63
CA ARG A 60 -2.70 4.99 4.01
C ARG A 60 -2.83 5.10 5.53
N LYS A 61 -2.80 6.33 6.04
CA LYS A 61 -3.09 6.65 7.45
C LYS A 61 -4.40 7.41 7.54
N SER A 62 -5.27 7.03 8.47
CA SER A 62 -6.49 7.76 8.79
C SER A 62 -6.16 9.09 9.51
N LYS A 63 -7.15 9.98 9.63
CA LYS A 63 -7.01 11.24 10.41
C LYS A 63 -6.55 10.99 11.87
N LYS A 64 -6.89 9.83 12.44
CA LYS A 64 -6.48 9.41 13.80
C LYS A 64 -5.14 8.65 13.81
N GLY A 65 -4.42 8.61 12.70
CA GLY A 65 -3.10 7.98 12.58
C GLY A 65 -3.12 6.46 12.35
N LYS A 66 -4.26 5.78 12.53
CA LYS A 66 -4.37 4.33 12.28
C LYS A 66 -4.18 4.02 10.79
N ALA A 67 -3.28 3.08 10.49
CA ALA A 67 -3.01 2.65 9.13
C ALA A 67 -4.15 1.76 8.57
N PHE A 68 -4.38 1.85 7.26
CA PHE A 68 -5.34 1.04 6.52
C PHE A 68 -4.87 0.84 5.08
N TYR A 69 -5.41 -0.18 4.42
CA TYR A 69 -5.13 -0.54 3.04
C TYR A 69 -6.28 -0.06 2.17
N GLY A 70 -6.02 0.83 1.22
CA GLY A 70 -7.02 1.38 0.32
C GLY A 70 -6.68 1.15 -1.15
N CYS A 71 -7.67 1.27 -2.03
CA CYS A 71 -7.42 1.25 -3.48
C CYS A 71 -6.74 2.55 -3.95
N SER A 72 -5.79 2.43 -4.89
CA SER A 72 -5.15 3.55 -5.56
C SER A 72 -6.12 4.40 -6.38
N ASN A 73 -7.19 3.79 -6.89
CA ASN A 73 -8.16 4.43 -7.80
C ASN A 73 -9.29 5.15 -7.04
N TYR A 74 -9.15 5.40 -5.74
CA TYR A 74 -10.09 6.28 -5.03
C TYR A 74 -10.11 7.67 -5.72
N PRO A 75 -11.28 8.26 -6.02
CA PRO A 75 -12.62 7.93 -5.50
C PRO A 75 -13.42 6.89 -6.29
N GLU A 76 -12.95 6.45 -7.46
CA GLU A 76 -13.68 5.48 -8.31
C GLU A 76 -13.79 4.09 -7.66
N CYS A 77 -12.84 3.75 -6.79
CA CYS A 77 -12.92 2.56 -5.95
C CYS A 77 -12.70 2.92 -4.47
N ASP A 78 -13.73 2.69 -3.66
CA ASP A 78 -13.81 2.95 -2.22
C ASP A 78 -13.33 1.76 -1.36
N PHE A 79 -12.66 0.77 -1.95
CA PHE A 79 -12.17 -0.39 -1.20
C PHE A 79 -11.23 0.03 -0.07
N ILE A 80 -11.53 -0.45 1.14
CA ILE A 80 -10.75 -0.24 2.36
C ILE A 80 -10.67 -1.56 3.13
N SER A 81 -9.49 -1.86 3.66
CA SER A 81 -9.25 -2.97 4.59
C SER A 81 -8.34 -2.55 5.74
N TRP A 82 -8.59 -3.09 6.93
CA TRP A 82 -7.72 -2.88 8.10
C TRP A 82 -6.53 -3.85 8.15
N TYR A 83 -6.63 -4.94 7.40
CA TYR A 83 -5.59 -5.96 7.26
C TYR A 83 -5.06 -5.97 5.84
N LYS A 84 -3.80 -6.35 5.65
CA LYS A 84 -3.15 -6.37 4.34
C LYS A 84 -3.81 -7.44 3.47
N PRO A 85 -4.45 -7.10 2.34
CA PRO A 85 -4.92 -8.11 1.40
C PRO A 85 -3.74 -8.87 0.80
N THR A 86 -3.88 -10.18 0.60
CA THR A 86 -2.80 -11.04 0.06
C THR A 86 -2.86 -11.12 -1.47
N GLY A 87 -4.02 -10.76 -2.04
CA GLY A 87 -4.30 -10.88 -3.48
C GLY A 87 -5.00 -12.18 -3.83
N GLU A 88 -5.04 -13.13 -2.91
CA GLU A 88 -5.79 -14.37 -3.08
C GLU A 88 -7.28 -14.21 -2.77
N VAL A 89 -8.07 -15.08 -3.39
CA VAL A 89 -9.50 -15.23 -3.14
C VAL A 89 -9.75 -16.55 -2.39
N CYS A 90 -10.62 -16.47 -1.40
CA CYS A 90 -11.08 -17.61 -0.61
C CYS A 90 -11.81 -18.61 -1.51
N LYS A 91 -11.36 -19.86 -1.49
CA LYS A 91 -11.96 -20.94 -2.29
C LYS A 91 -13.31 -21.40 -1.75
N GLU A 92 -13.63 -21.11 -0.48
CA GLU A 92 -14.88 -21.53 0.15
C GLU A 92 -16.02 -20.53 -0.06
N CYS A 93 -15.75 -19.23 -0.01
CA CYS A 93 -16.79 -18.19 -0.10
C CYS A 93 -16.52 -17.10 -1.15
N GLY A 94 -15.40 -17.14 -1.87
CA GLY A 94 -15.06 -16.16 -2.91
C GLY A 94 -14.62 -14.78 -2.40
N SER A 95 -14.63 -14.55 -1.08
CA SER A 95 -14.14 -13.29 -0.48
C SER A 95 -12.61 -13.20 -0.55
N TYR A 96 -12.03 -12.01 -0.38
CA TYR A 96 -10.57 -11.84 -0.45
C TYR A 96 -9.88 -12.33 0.84
N MET A 97 -8.61 -12.71 0.72
CA MET A 97 -7.78 -13.14 1.84
C MET A 97 -6.93 -11.98 2.38
N VAL A 98 -6.64 -12.00 3.68
CA VAL A 98 -5.84 -10.97 4.37
C VAL A 98 -4.81 -11.56 5.32
N GLU A 99 -3.69 -10.86 5.50
CA GLU A 99 -2.66 -11.17 6.48
C GLU A 99 -3.07 -10.66 7.87
N LYS A 100 -3.14 -11.58 8.83
CA LYS A 100 -3.36 -11.30 10.24
C LYS A 100 -2.10 -11.62 11.03
N GLN A 101 -1.46 -10.57 11.51
CA GLN A 101 -0.32 -10.68 12.42
C GLN A 101 -0.79 -10.95 13.85
N THR A 102 -0.28 -12.03 14.44
CA THR A 102 -0.43 -12.36 15.86
C THR A 102 0.90 -12.17 16.57
N LYS A 103 0.96 -12.40 17.90
CA LYS A 103 2.22 -12.27 18.66
C LYS A 103 3.32 -13.22 18.17
N ASN A 104 2.95 -14.38 17.62
CA ASN A 104 3.88 -15.46 17.32
C ASN A 104 4.01 -15.75 15.81
N GLU A 105 3.01 -15.40 15.00
CA GLU A 105 2.95 -15.79 13.59
C GLU A 105 2.06 -14.86 12.76
N THR A 106 2.29 -14.84 11.45
CA THR A 106 1.42 -14.19 10.47
C THR A 106 0.59 -15.26 9.77
N LYS A 107 -0.74 -15.15 9.83
CA LYS A 107 -1.66 -16.08 9.17
C LYS A 107 -2.44 -15.39 8.07
N GLU A 108 -2.68 -16.10 6.98
CA GLU A 108 -3.65 -15.69 5.97
C GLU A 108 -5.04 -16.18 6.38
N ILE A 109 -6.02 -15.27 6.45
CA ILE A 109 -7.40 -15.59 6.83
C ILE A 109 -8.39 -14.98 5.85
N CYS A 110 -9.58 -15.56 5.76
CA CYS A 110 -10.66 -14.98 4.97
C CYS A 110 -11.12 -13.63 5.54
N SER A 111 -11.39 -12.65 4.66
CA SER A 111 -11.98 -11.37 5.07
C SER A 111 -13.43 -11.50 5.53
N ASN A 112 -14.13 -12.56 5.10
CA ASN A 112 -15.49 -12.83 5.52
C ASN A 112 -15.49 -13.45 6.93
N LYS A 113 -16.12 -12.77 7.89
CA LYS A 113 -16.19 -13.19 9.29
C LYS A 113 -16.96 -14.49 9.52
N GLU A 114 -17.86 -14.84 8.61
CA GLU A 114 -18.64 -16.08 8.67
C GLU A 114 -17.88 -17.28 8.08
N CYS A 115 -16.79 -17.02 7.34
CA CYS A 115 -15.95 -18.03 6.73
C CYS A 115 -14.70 -18.27 7.59
N LYS A 116 -14.45 -19.53 7.94
CA LYS A 116 -13.29 -19.94 8.75
C LYS A 116 -12.09 -20.38 7.92
N ALA A 117 -12.08 -20.11 6.62
CA ALA A 117 -10.98 -20.46 5.72
C ALA A 117 -9.68 -19.74 6.13
N GLU A 118 -8.59 -20.51 6.14
CA GLU A 118 -7.23 -20.04 6.37
C GLU A 118 -6.37 -20.37 5.14
N GLY A 119 -5.45 -19.47 4.78
CA GLY A 119 -4.51 -19.64 3.67
C GLY A 119 -3.24 -20.40 4.10
N ARG A 120 -2.28 -20.52 3.18
CA ARG A 120 -0.98 -21.13 3.51
C ARG A 120 -0.18 -20.20 4.42
N ILE A 121 0.62 -20.77 5.31
CA ILE A 121 1.54 -19.98 6.14
C ILE A 121 2.67 -19.49 5.21
N LEU A 122 2.87 -18.18 5.13
CA LEU A 122 4.07 -17.61 4.51
C LEU A 122 5.21 -17.81 5.53
N GLU A 123 6.02 -18.83 5.31
CA GLU A 123 7.27 -19.10 6.04
C GLU A 123 8.31 -17.98 5.85
#